data_AF-A0A9E2UEV2-F1
#
_entry.id   AF-A0A9E2UEV2-F1
#
_cell.length_a   1.000
_cell.length_b   1.000
_cell.length_c   1.000
_cell.angle_alpha   90.00
_cell.angle_beta   90.00
_cell.angle_gamma   90.00
#
_symmetry.space_group_name_H-M   'P 1'
#
loop_
_entity.id
_entity.type
_entity.pdbx_description
1 polymer ?
#
loop_
_entity_poly.entity_id
_entity_poly.type
_entity_poly.pdbx_seq_one_letter_code
_entity_poly.pdbx_strand_id
1 'polypeptide(L)'
;MDRQRLAVVAEAREWLGTPYHHMGRVKGAGTDCLMMLAEVYEAAGVVPHIEAPFYPPDWHLHRNAERYLDGVMRYAREIQGPPQPGDVALFKFGRCFAHGAIVVDWPFLIHAWHNAGVLYANATQPQLSERPVRFFDPLA
;
A
#
# COMPACT_ATOMS: atom_id res chain seq x y z
N MET A 1 -7.84 -9.87 17.42
CA MET A 1 -6.94 -9.35 16.38
C MET A 1 -5.57 -9.97 16.59
N ASP A 2 -4.98 -10.49 15.52
CA ASP A 2 -3.62 -11.02 15.52
C ASP A 2 -2.62 -9.94 15.95
N ARG A 3 -1.65 -10.29 16.80
CA ARG A 3 -0.60 -9.38 17.27
C ARG A 3 0.22 -8.80 16.13
N GLN A 4 0.46 -9.58 15.07
CA GLN A 4 1.26 -9.13 13.94
C GLN A 4 0.51 -8.14 13.05
N ARG A 5 -0.82 -8.33 12.87
CA ARG A 5 -1.69 -7.35 12.20
C ARG A 5 -1.72 -6.02 12.94
N LEU A 6 -1.79 -6.05 14.27
CA LEU A 6 -1.70 -4.85 15.09
C LEU A 6 -0.36 -4.14 14.93
N ALA A 7 0.75 -4.89 14.79
CA ALA A 7 2.07 -4.31 14.54
C ALA A 7 2.14 -3.60 13.19
N VAL A 8 1.60 -4.20 12.12
CA VAL A 8 1.49 -3.55 10.79
C VAL A 8 0.72 -2.23 10.88
N VAL A 9 -0.45 -2.24 11.51
CA VAL A 9 -1.28 -1.03 11.62
C VAL A 9 -0.62 0.03 12.49
N ALA A 10 0.04 -0.37 13.58
CA ALA A 10 0.80 0.54 14.44
C ALA A 10 1.96 1.19 13.67
N GLU A 11 2.76 0.39 12.97
CA GLU A 11 3.86 0.86 12.14
C GLU A 11 3.34 1.81 11.05
N ALA A 12 2.28 1.44 10.31
CA ALA A 12 1.67 2.31 9.30
C ALA A 12 1.25 3.69 9.84
N ARG A 13 0.80 3.76 11.10
CA ARG A 13 0.43 5.03 11.75
C ARG A 13 1.63 5.93 12.01
N GLU A 14 2.81 5.37 12.27
CA GLU A 14 4.04 6.16 12.44
C GLU A 14 4.52 6.82 11.15
N TRP A 15 4.07 6.33 9.99
CA TRP A 15 4.37 6.94 8.70
C TRP A 15 3.50 8.15 8.39
N LEU A 16 2.39 8.39 9.11
CA LEU A 16 1.50 9.52 8.86
C LEU A 16 2.26 10.86 8.84
N GLY A 17 2.03 11.66 7.81
CA GLY A 17 2.73 12.93 7.58
C GLY A 17 4.06 12.81 6.84
N THR A 18 4.55 11.59 6.55
CA THR A 18 5.75 11.42 5.72
C THR A 18 5.49 12.00 4.32
N PRO A 19 6.34 12.91 3.81
CA PRO A 19 6.15 13.51 2.48
C PRO A 19 6.13 12.47 1.35
N TYR A 20 5.46 12.80 0.25
CA TYR A 20 5.51 11.95 -0.92
C TYR A 20 6.84 12.13 -1.64
N HIS A 21 7.61 11.05 -1.81
CA HIS A 21 8.80 11.01 -2.64
C HIS A 21 8.83 9.69 -3.39
N HIS A 22 8.80 9.76 -4.72
CA HIS A 22 8.88 8.58 -5.57
C HIS A 22 10.14 7.76 -5.27
N MET A 23 10.00 6.45 -5.08
CA MET A 23 11.07 5.53 -4.67
C MET A 23 11.74 5.87 -3.31
N GLY A 24 11.19 6.82 -2.55
CA GLY A 24 11.67 7.16 -1.21
C GLY A 24 11.32 6.04 -0.22
N ARG A 25 12.22 5.76 0.72
CA ARG A 25 12.06 4.69 1.73
C ARG A 25 12.37 5.20 3.14
N VAL A 26 12.07 6.46 3.43
CA VAL A 26 12.49 7.11 4.68
C VAL A 26 11.29 7.67 5.42
N LYS A 27 10.92 7.04 6.54
CA LYS A 27 9.88 7.49 7.46
C LYS A 27 10.15 8.94 7.87
N GLY A 28 9.15 9.81 7.75
CA GLY A 28 9.24 11.24 8.06
C GLY A 28 9.95 12.12 7.02
N ALA A 29 10.60 11.55 5.98
CA ALA A 29 11.35 12.33 4.99
C ALA A 29 10.89 12.11 3.54
N GLY A 30 10.38 10.93 3.19
CA GLY A 30 9.92 10.68 1.82
C GLY A 30 9.57 9.22 1.54
N THR A 31 8.36 8.98 1.01
CA THR A 31 7.95 7.67 0.47
C THR A 31 6.90 7.80 -0.63
N ASP A 32 6.75 6.76 -1.46
CA ASP A 32 5.55 6.57 -2.26
C ASP A 32 4.70 5.41 -1.73
N CYS A 33 3.60 5.10 -2.42
CA CYS A 33 2.64 4.12 -1.93
C CYS A 33 3.18 2.69 -1.97
N LEU A 34 4.13 2.35 -2.84
CA LEU A 34 4.74 1.03 -2.90
C LEU A 34 5.83 0.89 -1.84
N MET A 35 6.72 1.88 -1.79
CA MET A 35 7.80 1.88 -0.80
C MET A 35 7.27 1.89 0.63
N MET A 36 6.18 2.61 0.90
CA MET A 36 5.55 2.62 2.23
C MET A 36 5.08 1.21 2.63
N LEU A 37 4.46 0.45 1.71
CA LEU A 37 4.06 -0.92 2.01
C LEU A 37 5.28 -1.78 2.33
N ALA A 38 6.31 -1.72 1.47
CA ALA A 38 7.53 -2.51 1.67
C ALA A 38 8.15 -2.24 3.05
N GLU A 39 8.33 -0.98 3.41
CA GLU A 39 8.90 -0.57 4.69
C GLU A 39 8.04 -0.97 5.89
N VAL A 40 6.73 -0.76 5.83
CA VAL A 40 5.85 -1.09 6.96
C VAL A 40 5.82 -2.60 7.22
N TYR A 41 5.68 -3.42 6.17
CA TYR A 41 5.66 -4.87 6.33
C TYR A 41 7.03 -5.43 6.73
N GLU A 42 8.13 -4.83 6.27
CA GLU A 42 9.49 -5.18 6.68
C GLU A 42 9.71 -4.86 8.17
N ALA A 43 9.37 -3.64 8.62
CA ALA A 43 9.50 -3.23 10.01
C ALA A 43 8.58 -4.02 10.97
N ALA A 44 7.40 -4.43 10.49
CA ALA A 44 6.50 -5.31 11.23
C ALA A 44 6.93 -6.80 11.23
N GLY A 45 8.03 -7.14 10.55
CA GLY A 45 8.56 -8.52 10.46
C GLY A 45 7.67 -9.48 9.67
N VAL A 46 6.84 -8.97 8.76
CA VAL A 46 5.93 -9.76 7.91
C VAL A 46 6.64 -10.25 6.66
N VAL A 47 7.51 -9.41 6.08
CA VAL A 47 8.30 -9.72 4.88
C VAL A 47 9.78 -9.44 5.14
N PRO A 48 10.71 -10.12 4.44
CA PRO A 48 12.11 -9.72 4.42
C PRO A 48 12.27 -8.38 3.68
N HIS A 49 13.47 -7.80 3.72
CA HIS A 49 13.78 -6.60 2.93
C HIS A 49 13.45 -6.79 1.45
N ILE A 50 12.68 -5.86 0.89
CA ILE A 50 12.24 -5.90 -0.51
C ILE A 50 13.04 -4.89 -1.31
N GLU A 51 13.83 -5.36 -2.28
CA GLU A 51 14.41 -4.49 -3.30
C GLU A 51 13.42 -4.34 -4.45
N ALA A 52 12.73 -3.20 -4.50
CA ALA A 52 11.84 -2.89 -5.61
C ALA A 52 12.64 -2.41 -6.83
N PRO A 53 12.44 -2.99 -8.03
CA PRO A 53 13.06 -2.48 -9.23
C PRO A 53 12.53 -1.08 -9.56
N PHE A 54 13.35 -0.26 -10.22
CA PHE A 54 12.90 1.05 -10.67
C PHE A 54 11.64 0.96 -11.55
N TYR A 55 10.75 1.92 -11.34
CA TYR A 55 9.52 2.05 -12.11
C TYR A 55 9.22 3.54 -12.38
N PRO A 56 8.79 3.96 -13.58
CA PRO A 56 8.48 5.37 -13.87
C PRO A 56 7.18 5.84 -13.19
N PRO A 57 7.10 6.99 -12.51
CA PRO A 57 5.91 7.40 -11.74
C PRO A 57 4.56 7.28 -12.46
N ASP A 58 4.54 7.46 -13.78
CA ASP A 58 3.37 7.46 -14.66
C ASP A 58 3.20 6.17 -15.49
N TRP A 59 3.97 5.10 -15.22
CA TRP A 59 3.96 3.88 -16.05
C TRP A 59 2.55 3.34 -16.24
N HIS A 60 1.74 3.41 -15.18
CA HIS A 60 0.40 2.86 -15.10
C HIS A 60 -0.61 3.60 -15.99
N LEU A 61 -0.28 4.82 -16.45
CA LEU A 61 -1.09 5.57 -17.42
C LEU A 61 -0.88 5.06 -18.86
N HIS A 62 0.31 4.53 -19.16
CA HIS A 62 0.74 4.24 -20.53
C HIS A 62 1.02 2.75 -20.80
N ARG A 63 1.07 1.91 -19.76
CA ARG A 63 1.38 0.48 -19.83
C ARG A 63 0.41 -0.32 -18.96
N ASN A 64 0.13 -1.55 -19.36
CA ASN A 64 -0.77 -2.49 -18.65
C ASN A 64 -0.01 -3.57 -17.87
N ALA A 65 1.32 -3.47 -17.77
CA ALA A 65 2.11 -4.41 -16.96
C ALA A 65 1.76 -4.25 -15.47
N GLU A 66 1.40 -5.35 -14.83
CA GLU A 66 0.92 -5.43 -13.45
C GLU A 66 2.07 -5.43 -12.43
N ARG A 67 3.04 -4.52 -12.58
CA ARG A 67 4.29 -4.52 -11.79
C ARG A 67 4.07 -4.50 -10.28
N TYR A 68 3.13 -3.68 -9.81
CA TYR A 68 2.84 -3.54 -8.38
C TYR A 68 2.09 -4.79 -7.89
N LEU A 69 1.03 -5.20 -8.59
CA LEU A 69 0.28 -6.40 -8.27
C LEU A 69 1.16 -7.66 -8.25
N ASP A 70 2.00 -7.86 -9.26
CA ASP A 70 2.94 -8.98 -9.35
C ASP A 70 3.93 -8.95 -8.17
N GLY A 71 4.30 -7.76 -7.68
CA GLY A 71 5.09 -7.58 -6.47
C GLY A 71 4.33 -8.01 -5.22
N VAL A 72 3.11 -7.51 -5.02
CA VAL A 72 2.25 -7.86 -3.87
C VAL A 72 1.99 -9.37 -3.82
N MET A 73 1.68 -10.00 -4.94
CA MET A 73 1.38 -11.44 -5.01
C MET A 73 2.56 -12.36 -4.65
N ARG A 74 3.80 -11.85 -4.65
CA ARG A 74 4.97 -12.61 -4.18
C ARG A 74 4.98 -12.76 -2.66
N TYR A 75 4.40 -11.79 -1.94
CA TYR A 75 4.48 -11.68 -0.49
C TYR A 75 3.13 -11.77 0.22
N ALA A 76 2.02 -11.79 -0.53
CA ALA A 76 0.67 -11.82 0.01
C ALA A 76 -0.26 -12.70 -0.82
N ARG A 77 -1.39 -13.07 -0.23
CA ARG A 77 -2.45 -13.88 -0.87
C ARG A 77 -3.70 -13.05 -1.06
N GLU A 78 -4.27 -13.09 -2.26
CA GLU A 78 -5.53 -12.40 -2.53
C GLU A 78 -6.67 -12.98 -1.70
N ILE A 79 -7.50 -12.11 -1.13
CA ILE A 79 -8.68 -12.49 -0.37
C ILE A 79 -9.96 -12.25 -1.18
N GLN A 80 -10.94 -13.14 -1.04
CA GLN A 80 -12.24 -13.04 -1.69
C GLN A 80 -13.32 -12.36 -0.81
N GLY A 81 -12.99 -12.10 0.46
CA GLY A 81 -13.89 -11.54 1.46
C GLY A 81 -13.51 -10.11 1.88
N PRO A 82 -14.17 -9.57 2.91
CA PRO A 82 -13.80 -8.27 3.46
C PRO A 82 -12.37 -8.31 4.04
N PRO A 83 -11.58 -7.26 3.84
CA PRO A 83 -10.24 -7.18 4.41
C PRO A 83 -10.28 -7.01 5.93
N GLN A 84 -9.20 -7.45 6.56
CA GLN A 84 -8.89 -7.22 7.95
C GLN A 84 -7.87 -6.07 8.10
N PRO A 85 -7.78 -5.46 9.29
CA PRO A 85 -6.66 -4.57 9.61
C PRO A 85 -5.31 -5.22 9.29
N GLY A 86 -4.44 -4.44 8.66
CA GLY A 86 -3.13 -4.87 8.21
C GLY A 86 -3.11 -5.56 6.84
N ASP A 87 -4.27 -5.77 6.20
CA ASP A 87 -4.29 -6.22 4.80
C ASP A 87 -3.92 -5.08 3.84
N VAL A 88 -3.46 -5.45 2.65
CA VAL A 88 -3.22 -4.52 1.54
C VAL A 88 -4.52 -4.31 0.78
N ALA A 89 -4.91 -3.05 0.55
CA ALA A 89 -5.87 -2.67 -0.48
C ALA A 89 -5.10 -2.13 -1.70
N LEU A 90 -5.23 -2.81 -2.84
CA LEU A 90 -4.55 -2.43 -4.09
C LEU A 90 -5.58 -1.95 -5.11
N PHE A 91 -5.46 -0.69 -5.51
CA PHE A 91 -6.40 0.00 -6.38
C PHE A 91 -5.88 0.09 -7.82
N LYS A 92 -6.82 0.00 -8.77
CA LYS A 92 -6.53 0.22 -10.18
C LYS A 92 -6.46 1.72 -10.50
N PHE A 93 -5.30 2.15 -11.02
CA PHE A 93 -5.05 3.50 -11.48
C PHE A 93 -4.54 3.48 -12.91
N GLY A 94 -5.27 4.12 -13.83
CA GLY A 94 -5.00 4.01 -15.25
C GLY A 94 -5.28 2.58 -15.75
N ARG A 95 -4.25 1.92 -16.30
CA ARG A 95 -4.39 0.65 -17.03
C ARG A 95 -4.18 -0.60 -16.15
N CYS A 96 -3.54 -0.47 -14.99
CA CYS A 96 -3.18 -1.59 -14.10
C CYS A 96 -3.36 -1.24 -12.61
N PHE A 97 -3.19 -2.22 -11.73
CA PHE A 97 -3.13 -2.01 -10.28
C PHE A 97 -1.81 -1.33 -9.92
N ALA A 98 -1.89 -0.11 -9.40
CA ALA A 98 -0.73 0.77 -9.28
C ALA A 98 -0.75 1.67 -8.03
N HIS A 99 -1.70 1.47 -7.12
CA HIS A 99 -1.79 2.25 -5.90
C HIS A 99 -2.17 1.37 -4.71
N GLY A 100 -1.33 1.32 -3.69
CA GLY A 100 -1.53 0.48 -2.51
C GLY A 100 -1.83 1.29 -1.26
N ALA A 101 -2.53 0.65 -0.33
CA ALA A 101 -2.87 1.17 0.99
C ALA A 101 -2.87 0.03 2.02
N ILE A 102 -2.67 0.38 3.29
CA ILE A 102 -2.80 -0.52 4.44
C ILE A 102 -4.18 -0.29 5.06
N VAL A 103 -4.97 -1.35 5.16
CA VAL A 103 -6.30 -1.31 5.80
C VAL A 103 -6.13 -1.13 7.30
N VAL A 104 -6.82 -0.14 7.87
CA VAL A 104 -6.91 0.05 9.33
C VAL A 104 -8.20 -0.55 9.86
N ASP A 105 -9.31 -0.19 9.24
CA ASP A 105 -10.65 -0.72 9.49
C ASP A 105 -11.51 -0.36 8.28
N TRP A 106 -11.67 -1.29 7.34
CA TRP A 106 -12.23 -0.97 6.02
C TRP A 106 -13.61 -0.28 6.13
N PRO A 107 -13.84 0.87 5.47
CA PRO A 107 -13.07 1.45 4.35
C PRO A 107 -11.96 2.44 4.76
N PHE A 108 -11.57 2.51 6.02
CA PHE A 108 -10.47 3.36 6.48
C PHE A 108 -9.11 2.70 6.29
N LEU A 109 -8.16 3.48 5.79
CA LEU A 109 -6.84 3.02 5.34
C LEU A 109 -5.77 4.09 5.51
N ILE A 110 -4.50 3.70 5.42
CA ILE A 110 -3.34 4.58 5.36
C ILE A 110 -2.61 4.34 4.05
N HIS A 111 -2.27 5.40 3.33
CA HIS A 111 -1.50 5.31 2.09
C HIS A 111 -0.70 6.58 1.85
N ALA A 112 0.37 6.48 1.06
CA ALA A 112 1.03 7.64 0.49
C ALA A 112 0.24 8.15 -0.72
N TRP A 113 0.10 9.47 -0.87
CA TRP A 113 -0.56 10.11 -1.99
C TRP A 113 0.27 11.25 -2.54
N HIS A 114 0.30 11.36 -3.87
CA HIS A 114 1.05 12.42 -4.55
C HIS A 114 0.58 13.80 -4.08
N ASN A 115 1.52 14.69 -3.74
CA ASN A 115 1.29 16.03 -3.19
C ASN A 115 0.60 16.11 -1.82
N ALA A 116 0.36 15.00 -1.13
CA ALA A 116 -0.19 15.00 0.23
C ALA A 116 0.65 14.21 1.25
N GLY A 117 1.53 13.32 0.78
CA GLY A 117 2.30 12.44 1.65
C GLY A 117 1.48 11.27 2.17
N VAL A 118 1.88 10.67 3.29
CA VAL A 118 1.17 9.56 3.93
C VAL A 118 0.03 10.10 4.78
N LEU A 119 -1.20 9.67 4.50
CA LEU A 119 -2.40 10.12 5.19
C LEU A 119 -3.31 8.97 5.57
N TYR A 120 -4.12 9.22 6.60
CA TYR A 120 -5.29 8.41 6.93
C TYR A 120 -6.46 8.87 6.06
N ALA A 121 -7.07 7.94 5.33
CA ALA A 121 -8.12 8.23 4.38
C ALA A 121 -9.27 7.23 4.48
N ASN A 122 -10.37 7.54 3.79
CA ASN A 122 -11.49 6.64 3.61
C ASN A 122 -11.61 6.30 2.12
N ALA A 123 -11.72 5.02 1.78
CA ALA A 123 -11.80 4.54 0.40
C ALA A 123 -13.04 5.04 -0.38
N THR A 124 -14.02 5.65 0.30
CA THR A 124 -15.18 6.29 -0.34
C THR A 124 -14.94 7.73 -0.79
N GLN A 125 -13.77 8.30 -0.50
CA GLN A 125 -13.40 9.63 -0.98
C GLN A 125 -13.15 9.64 -2.50
N PRO A 126 -13.39 10.77 -3.20
CA PRO A 126 -13.33 10.85 -4.68
C PRO A 126 -12.03 10.33 -5.33
N GLN A 127 -10.92 10.38 -4.61
CA GLN A 127 -9.62 9.91 -5.06
C GLN A 127 -9.58 8.39 -5.28
N LEU A 128 -10.30 7.64 -4.44
CA LEU A 128 -10.27 6.18 -4.35
C LEU A 128 -11.62 5.53 -4.69
N SER A 129 -12.72 6.26 -4.52
CA SER A 129 -14.07 5.78 -4.80
C SER A 129 -14.22 5.30 -6.23
N GLU A 130 -15.07 4.29 -6.45
CA GLU A 130 -15.40 3.71 -7.77
C GLU A 130 -14.22 3.06 -8.50
N ARG A 131 -13.02 3.06 -7.92
CA ARG A 131 -11.88 2.33 -8.48
C ARG A 131 -11.98 0.85 -8.15
N PRO A 132 -11.71 -0.05 -9.11
CA PRO A 132 -11.50 -1.45 -8.80
C PRO A 132 -10.43 -1.61 -7.73
N VAL A 133 -10.74 -2.36 -6.68
CA VAL A 133 -9.84 -2.67 -5.56
C VAL A 133 -9.76 -4.18 -5.38
N ARG A 134 -8.56 -4.67 -5.10
CA ARG A 134 -8.29 -6.05 -4.70
C ARG A 134 -7.62 -6.02 -3.33
N PHE A 135 -7.90 -7.03 -2.52
CA PHE A 135 -7.37 -7.12 -1.16
C PHE A 135 -6.41 -8.29 -1.04
N PHE A 136 -5.37 -8.13 -0.25
CA PHE A 136 -4.36 -9.16 -0.04
C PHE A 136 -4.00 -9.29 1.44
N ASP A 137 -3.94 -10.52 1.92
CA ASP A 137 -3.45 -10.91 3.23
C ASP A 137 -1.94 -11.22 3.14
N PRO A 138 -1.07 -10.39 3.73
CA PRO A 138 0.38 -10.63 3.77
C PRO A 138 0.80 -11.59 4.90
N LEU A 139 -0.13 -12.07 5.73
CA LEU A 139 0.13 -12.98 6.86
C LEU A 139 -0.40 -14.41 6.62
N ALA A 140 -0.91 -14.69 5.41
CA ALA A 140 -1.47 -15.99 5.03
C ALA A 140 -0.44 -17.06 4.66
#